data_AF-A0A183JT70-F1
#
_entry.id   AF-A0A183JT70-F1
#
_cell.length_a   1.000
_cell.length_b   1.000
_cell.length_c   1.000
_cell.angle_alpha   90.00
_cell.angle_beta   90.00
_cell.angle_gamma   90.00
#
_symmetry.space_group_name_H-M   'P 1'
#
loop_
_entity.id
_entity.type
_entity.pdbx_description
1 polymer ?
#
loop_
_entity_poly.entity_id
_entity_poly.type
_entity_poly.pdbx_seq_one_letter_code
_entity_poly.pdbx_strand_id
1 'polypeptide(L)'
;MSTILQALSGPTLKSISGSGLIQQPHTVEDLFRLCTRLVQHCAAVFLTSSRINLNELCDTAVSSLNLCCTGPGAGSSSDDTPDPNSSNNDESSSSSASTSASAAAARFFIELIIFTNEACEETPMQVVQILESGRHLPTPSCQSALAAQNVIVWLTYSRPTQPTDPSNMNSCCGGQRLVSALLQACCLGLMDERFPEMADILYHLKVMINQEMFLNWLKNAVANLSTMRTDGLVQATQDQITDFQDVVMK
;
A
#
# COMPACT_ATOMS: atom_id res chain seq x y z
N MET A 1 -17.78 19.79 2.12
CA MET A 1 -16.91 18.91 1.31
C MET A 1 -15.79 19.66 0.62
N SER A 2 -16.05 20.80 -0.07
CA SER A 2 -15.02 21.59 -0.77
C SER A 2 -13.82 21.99 0.11
N THR A 3 -14.05 22.47 1.34
CA THR A 3 -12.97 22.89 2.26
C THR A 3 -12.12 21.72 2.75
N ILE A 4 -12.73 20.55 3.00
CA ILE A 4 -12.03 19.33 3.44
C ILE A 4 -11.16 18.78 2.30
N LEU A 5 -11.71 18.70 1.08
CA LEU A 5 -10.97 18.27 -0.11
C LEU A 5 -9.81 19.23 -0.45
N GLN A 6 -9.95 20.51 -0.12
CA GLN A 6 -8.89 21.50 -0.29
C GLN A 6 -7.77 21.31 0.75
N ALA A 7 -8.11 20.94 1.99
CA ALA A 7 -7.11 20.58 3.00
C ALA A 7 -6.37 19.28 2.64
N LEU A 8 -7.03 18.34 1.96
CA LEU A 8 -6.47 17.10 1.43
C LEU A 8 -5.76 17.25 0.07
N SER A 9 -5.54 18.47 -0.40
CA SER A 9 -4.95 18.71 -1.72
C SER A 9 -3.47 18.33 -1.78
N GLY A 10 -2.94 18.24 -3.01
CA GLY A 10 -1.57 17.82 -3.31
C GLY A 10 -0.45 18.44 -2.43
N PRO A 11 -0.48 19.71 -2.02
CA PRO A 11 0.52 20.27 -1.11
C PRO A 11 0.59 19.57 0.26
N THR A 12 -0.55 19.19 0.84
CA THR A 12 -0.59 18.48 2.12
C THR A 12 -0.05 17.06 1.96
N LEU A 13 -0.48 16.34 0.91
CA LEU A 13 0.03 15.00 0.59
C LEU A 13 1.55 15.00 0.33
N LYS A 14 2.06 16.03 -0.34
CA LYS A 14 3.51 16.20 -0.54
C LYS A 14 4.25 16.52 0.74
N SER A 15 3.65 17.34 1.61
CA SER A 15 4.25 17.69 2.91
C SER A 15 4.39 16.50 3.85
N ILE A 16 3.48 15.52 3.75
CA ILE A 16 3.51 14.31 4.58
C ILE A 16 4.18 13.12 3.88
N SER A 17 4.63 13.25 2.63
CA SER A 17 5.32 12.17 1.92
C SER A 17 6.81 12.10 2.29
N GLY A 18 7.42 10.92 2.14
CA GLY A 18 8.85 10.73 2.42
C GLY A 18 9.17 10.86 3.92
N SER A 19 10.10 11.74 4.27
CA SER A 19 10.50 11.98 5.67
C SER A 19 9.37 12.55 6.54
N GLY A 20 8.37 13.20 5.93
CA GLY A 20 7.18 13.71 6.63
C GLY A 20 6.33 12.61 7.28
N LEU A 21 6.30 11.40 6.70
CA LEU A 21 5.55 10.26 7.22
C LEU A 21 6.03 9.85 8.62
N ILE A 22 7.36 9.84 8.80
CA ILE A 22 8.02 9.43 10.05
C ILE A 22 7.94 10.56 11.08
N GLN A 23 8.02 11.81 10.63
CA GLN A 23 8.03 12.97 11.54
C GLN A 23 6.67 13.26 12.17
N GLN A 24 5.56 12.88 11.51
CA GLN A 24 4.20 13.22 11.97
C GLN A 24 3.21 12.05 11.84
N PRO A 25 3.43 10.92 12.54
CA PRO A 25 2.59 9.73 12.42
C PRO A 25 1.11 9.98 12.80
N HIS A 26 0.83 10.87 13.76
CA HIS A 26 -0.55 11.23 14.12
C HIS A 26 -1.29 11.94 12.97
N THR A 27 -0.61 12.81 12.24
CA THR A 27 -1.18 13.47 11.05
C THR A 27 -1.52 12.44 9.97
N VAL A 28 -0.66 11.43 9.79
CA VAL A 28 -0.87 10.33 8.86
C VAL A 28 -2.06 9.46 9.29
N GLU A 29 -2.16 9.14 10.58
CA GLU A 29 -3.31 8.42 11.16
C GLU A 29 -4.63 9.16 10.92
N ASP A 30 -4.71 10.43 11.28
CA ASP A 30 -5.91 11.25 11.12
C ASP A 30 -6.31 11.42 9.66
N LEU A 31 -5.31 11.58 8.78
CA LEU A 31 -5.52 11.60 7.33
C LEU A 31 -6.21 10.31 6.86
N PHE A 32 -5.65 9.14 7.16
CA PHE A 32 -6.21 7.90 6.62
C PHE A 32 -7.51 7.50 7.32
N ARG A 33 -7.73 7.90 8.57
CA ARG A 33 -9.07 7.83 9.19
C ARG A 33 -10.09 8.66 8.42
N LEU A 34 -9.75 9.88 8.06
CA LEU A 34 -10.61 10.74 7.25
C LEU A 34 -10.85 10.14 5.87
N CYS A 35 -9.80 9.68 5.17
CA CYS A 35 -9.92 9.03 3.87
C CYS A 35 -10.82 7.79 3.91
N THR A 36 -10.67 6.95 4.95
CA THR A 36 -11.54 5.79 5.20
C THR A 36 -13.01 6.22 5.28
N ARG A 37 -13.33 7.25 6.07
CA ARG A 37 -14.73 7.75 6.18
C ARG A 37 -15.24 8.37 4.89
N LEU A 38 -14.38 9.03 4.12
CA LEU A 38 -14.75 9.57 2.82
C LEU A 38 -15.05 8.46 1.82
N VAL A 39 -14.29 7.36 1.82
CA VAL A 39 -14.60 6.19 0.99
C VAL A 39 -15.94 5.57 1.41
N GLN A 40 -16.15 5.34 2.71
CA GLN A 40 -17.38 4.70 3.22
C GLN A 40 -18.67 5.50 2.97
N HIS A 41 -18.61 6.84 2.95
CA HIS A 41 -19.81 7.67 2.88
C HIS A 41 -19.98 8.46 1.57
N CYS A 42 -18.90 8.73 0.85
CA CYS A 42 -18.94 9.56 -0.35
C CYS A 42 -17.80 9.27 -1.33
N ALA A 43 -17.41 8.00 -1.48
CA ALA A 43 -16.32 7.55 -2.34
C ALA A 43 -16.36 8.15 -3.74
N ALA A 44 -17.54 8.15 -4.39
CA ALA A 44 -17.72 8.71 -5.72
C ALA A 44 -17.22 10.15 -5.81
N VAL A 45 -17.68 11.05 -4.94
CA VAL A 45 -17.30 12.47 -4.94
C VAL A 45 -15.84 12.66 -4.53
N PHE A 46 -15.35 11.84 -3.59
CA PHE A 46 -13.97 11.89 -3.10
C PHE A 46 -12.95 11.48 -4.18
N LEU A 47 -13.14 10.31 -4.80
CA LEU A 47 -12.18 9.69 -5.73
C LEU A 47 -12.24 10.26 -7.15
N THR A 48 -13.33 10.94 -7.54
CA THR A 48 -13.41 11.66 -8.82
C THR A 48 -13.05 13.15 -8.70
N SER A 49 -12.69 13.62 -7.51
CA SER A 49 -12.36 15.03 -7.27
C SER A 49 -11.05 15.41 -7.97
N SER A 50 -11.07 16.43 -8.82
CA SER A 50 -9.86 16.98 -9.47
C SER A 50 -8.85 17.61 -8.50
N ARG A 51 -9.24 17.82 -7.24
CA ARG A 51 -8.38 18.37 -6.19
C ARG A 51 -7.49 17.30 -5.56
N ILE A 52 -7.85 16.03 -5.70
CA ILE A 52 -7.12 14.91 -5.11
C ILE A 52 -6.37 14.20 -6.22
N ASN A 53 -5.06 14.07 -6.04
CA ASN A 53 -4.26 13.20 -6.89
C ASN A 53 -4.33 11.78 -6.30
N LEU A 54 -5.13 10.91 -6.92
CA LEU A 54 -5.31 9.52 -6.46
C LEU A 54 -3.97 8.77 -6.39
N ASN A 55 -3.06 9.01 -7.34
CA ASN A 55 -1.75 8.34 -7.34
C ASN A 55 -0.94 8.75 -6.11
N GLU A 56 -0.82 10.06 -5.84
CA GLU A 56 -0.11 10.55 -4.65
C GLU A 56 -0.76 10.02 -3.36
N LEU A 57 -2.09 10.03 -3.26
CA LEU A 57 -2.81 9.51 -2.09
C LEU A 57 -2.50 8.03 -1.84
N CYS A 58 -2.64 7.19 -2.86
CA CYS A 58 -2.37 5.76 -2.72
C CYS A 58 -0.89 5.47 -2.48
N ASP A 59 0.03 6.24 -3.08
CA ASP A 59 1.46 6.08 -2.89
C ASP A 59 1.90 6.46 -1.46
N THR A 60 1.32 7.53 -0.90
CA THR A 60 1.47 7.90 0.51
C THR A 60 0.91 6.79 1.41
N ALA A 61 -0.24 6.21 1.05
CA ALA A 61 -0.84 5.11 1.81
C ALA A 61 0.05 3.85 1.80
N VAL A 62 0.55 3.44 0.64
CA VAL A 62 1.50 2.31 0.50
C VAL A 62 2.72 2.53 1.38
N SER A 63 3.30 3.73 1.33
CA SER A 63 4.48 4.08 2.14
C SER A 63 4.18 4.04 3.65
N SER A 64 2.96 4.39 4.04
CA SER A 64 2.53 4.44 5.44
C SER A 64 2.36 3.05 6.07
N LEU A 65 2.13 2.00 5.27
CA LEU A 65 2.05 0.62 5.76
C LEU A 65 3.37 0.20 6.45
N ASN A 66 4.50 0.68 5.94
CA ASN A 66 5.84 0.36 6.44
C ASN A 66 6.31 1.24 7.62
N LEU A 67 5.51 2.20 8.10
CA LEU A 67 5.90 3.08 9.22
C LEU A 67 6.18 2.34 10.52
N CYS A 68 5.49 1.22 10.76
CA CYS A 68 5.73 0.37 11.92
C CYS A 68 7.12 -0.27 11.94
N CYS A 69 7.82 -0.31 10.79
CA CYS A 69 9.12 -0.98 10.64
C CYS A 69 10.32 -0.04 10.83
N THR A 70 10.13 1.25 11.12
CA THR A 70 11.22 2.25 11.20
C THR A 70 11.83 2.45 12.59
N GLY A 71 11.65 1.49 13.51
CA GLY A 71 12.26 1.53 14.85
C GLY A 71 13.70 0.98 14.88
N PRO A 72 14.54 1.37 15.85
CA PRO A 72 15.93 0.92 15.96
C PRO A 72 16.11 -0.60 16.20
N GLY A 73 15.03 -1.37 16.35
CA GLY A 73 15.06 -2.84 16.42
C GLY A 73 15.00 -3.56 15.07
N ALA A 74 14.75 -2.86 13.97
CA ALA A 74 14.73 -3.46 12.64
C ALA A 74 16.16 -3.57 12.06
N GLY A 75 16.94 -4.53 12.56
CA GLY A 75 18.14 -5.01 11.85
C GLY A 75 19.47 -5.08 12.59
N SER A 76 19.53 -5.03 13.92
CA SER A 76 20.77 -5.34 14.65
C SER A 76 20.60 -6.60 15.51
N SER A 77 21.02 -7.74 14.96
CA SER A 77 21.50 -8.84 15.78
C SER A 77 22.81 -8.41 16.44
N SER A 78 22.74 -7.96 17.70
CA SER A 78 23.95 -7.72 18.50
C SER A 78 23.61 -7.81 19.99
N ASP A 79 24.15 -8.87 20.59
CA ASP A 79 24.43 -9.16 22.00
C ASP A 79 23.56 -8.49 23.09
N ASP A 80 22.90 -9.36 23.85
CA ASP A 80 22.35 -9.08 25.17
C ASP A 80 23.46 -8.67 26.16
N THR A 81 23.63 -7.37 26.37
CA THR A 81 24.13 -6.85 27.65
C THR A 81 23.23 -5.70 28.10
N PRO A 82 22.50 -5.84 29.23
CA PRO A 82 21.64 -4.77 29.72
C PRO A 82 22.48 -3.68 30.40
N ASP A 83 22.58 -2.52 29.77
CA ASP A 83 23.09 -1.29 30.39
C ASP A 83 22.00 -0.72 31.33
N PRO A 84 22.24 -0.58 32.65
CA PRO A 84 21.19 -0.27 33.62
C PRO A 84 20.87 1.23 33.73
N ASN A 85 21.19 2.05 32.73
CA ASN A 85 21.15 3.51 32.90
C ASN A 85 20.79 4.35 31.65
N SER A 86 19.87 3.88 30.79
CA SER A 86 19.18 4.78 29.85
C SER A 86 17.75 5.06 30.30
N SER A 87 17.44 6.34 30.48
CA SER A 87 16.10 6.82 30.83
C SER A 87 15.21 6.78 29.59
N ASN A 88 14.68 5.60 29.25
CA ASN A 88 13.80 5.39 28.09
C ASN A 88 12.35 5.76 28.44
N ASN A 89 11.94 7.00 28.18
CA ASN A 89 10.53 7.41 28.29
C ASN A 89 9.93 7.99 26.98
N ASP A 90 10.70 8.13 25.89
CA ASP A 90 10.21 8.76 24.64
C ASP A 90 10.07 7.80 23.43
N GLU A 91 10.51 6.53 23.54
CA GLU A 91 10.47 5.56 22.41
C GLU A 91 9.15 4.80 22.28
N SER A 92 8.36 4.68 23.36
CA SER A 92 7.08 3.98 23.34
C SER A 92 5.96 4.79 22.66
N SER A 93 6.01 6.13 22.70
CA SER A 93 4.97 6.96 22.09
C SER A 93 5.09 6.99 20.56
N SER A 94 6.32 7.08 20.03
CA SER A 94 6.57 7.16 18.59
C SER A 94 6.31 5.84 17.86
N SER A 95 6.72 4.72 18.45
CA SER A 95 6.44 3.37 17.93
C SER A 95 4.94 3.04 17.91
N SER A 96 4.20 3.43 18.96
CA SER A 96 2.74 3.27 19.01
C SER A 96 2.01 4.15 17.98
N ALA A 97 2.48 5.38 17.77
CA ALA A 97 1.91 6.31 16.79
C ALA A 97 2.13 5.82 15.34
N SER A 98 3.33 5.37 15.01
CA SER A 98 3.64 4.78 13.69
C SER A 98 2.84 3.52 13.41
N THR A 99 2.60 2.71 14.45
CA THR A 99 1.74 1.52 14.35
C THR A 99 0.29 1.90 14.06
N SER A 100 -0.23 2.91 14.77
CA SER A 100 -1.60 3.41 14.54
C SER A 100 -1.78 4.03 13.15
N ALA A 101 -0.76 4.75 12.66
CA ALA A 101 -0.75 5.32 11.32
C ALA A 101 -0.79 4.24 10.22
N SER A 102 0.05 3.20 10.34
CA SER A 102 0.03 2.04 9.45
C SER A 102 -1.34 1.34 9.48
N ALA A 103 -1.95 1.23 10.66
CA ALA A 103 -3.28 0.65 10.82
C ALA A 103 -4.40 1.47 10.17
N ALA A 104 -4.29 2.79 10.18
CA ALA A 104 -5.23 3.66 9.49
C ALA A 104 -5.09 3.52 7.96
N ALA A 105 -3.85 3.45 7.45
CA ALA A 105 -3.58 3.22 6.03
C ALA A 105 -4.09 1.84 5.55
N ALA A 106 -3.92 0.79 6.35
CA ALA A 106 -4.43 -0.54 6.05
C ALA A 106 -5.96 -0.56 5.91
N ARG A 107 -6.68 0.03 6.89
CA ARG A 107 -8.15 0.16 6.83
C ARG A 107 -8.62 0.96 5.62
N PHE A 108 -7.90 2.03 5.27
CA PHE A 108 -8.21 2.79 4.06
C PHE A 108 -8.13 1.91 2.81
N PHE A 109 -7.10 1.07 2.66
CA PHE A 109 -7.00 0.16 1.52
C PHE A 109 -8.10 -0.90 1.49
N ILE A 110 -8.45 -1.48 2.64
CA ILE A 110 -9.54 -2.46 2.73
C ILE A 110 -10.84 -1.84 2.17
N GLU A 111 -11.23 -0.68 2.69
CA GLU A 111 -12.44 0.02 2.25
C GLU A 111 -12.36 0.48 0.79
N LEU A 112 -11.18 0.94 0.34
CA LEU A 112 -10.98 1.35 -1.05
C LEU A 112 -11.16 0.18 -2.02
N ILE A 113 -10.63 -1.00 -1.69
CA ILE A 113 -10.72 -2.19 -2.54
C ILE A 113 -12.14 -2.75 -2.52
N ILE A 114 -12.79 -2.82 -1.35
CA ILE A 114 -14.21 -3.24 -1.24
C ILE A 114 -15.09 -2.34 -2.10
N PHE A 115 -15.00 -1.02 -1.92
CA PHE A 115 -15.75 -0.06 -2.73
C PHE A 115 -15.50 -0.26 -4.23
N THR A 116 -14.23 -0.43 -4.62
CA THR A 116 -13.85 -0.60 -6.02
C THR A 116 -14.47 -1.85 -6.61
N ASN A 117 -14.43 -2.97 -5.89
CA ASN A 117 -15.00 -4.25 -6.32
C ASN A 117 -16.54 -4.20 -6.42
N GLU A 118 -17.21 -3.43 -5.56
CA GLU A 118 -18.68 -3.26 -5.60
C GLU A 118 -19.14 -2.30 -6.71
N ALA A 119 -18.35 -1.28 -7.00
CA ALA A 119 -18.73 -0.20 -7.92
C ALA A 119 -18.18 -0.35 -9.34
N CYS A 120 -17.27 -1.29 -9.61
CA CYS A 120 -16.67 -1.44 -10.94
C CYS A 120 -17.67 -2.00 -11.98
N GLU A 121 -17.73 -1.36 -13.14
CA GLU A 121 -18.48 -1.85 -14.30
C GLU A 121 -17.63 -2.78 -15.18
N GLU A 122 -16.34 -2.45 -15.29
CA GLU A 122 -15.36 -3.23 -16.03
C GLU A 122 -14.46 -3.98 -15.05
N THR A 123 -14.19 -5.24 -15.35
CA THR A 123 -13.22 -6.02 -14.58
C THR A 123 -11.82 -5.45 -14.75
N PRO A 124 -10.91 -5.66 -13.77
CA PRO A 124 -9.53 -5.20 -13.87
C PRO A 124 -8.81 -5.66 -15.15
N MET A 125 -9.12 -6.87 -15.63
CA MET A 125 -8.53 -7.40 -16.86
C MET A 125 -9.05 -6.74 -18.13
N GLN A 126 -10.34 -6.37 -18.17
CA GLN A 126 -10.87 -5.60 -19.30
C GLN A 126 -10.19 -4.23 -19.38
N VAL A 127 -9.99 -3.56 -18.24
CA VAL A 127 -9.29 -2.28 -18.17
C VAL A 127 -7.86 -2.40 -18.71
N VAL A 128 -7.11 -3.41 -18.26
CA VAL A 128 -5.75 -3.67 -18.74
C VAL A 128 -5.73 -3.91 -20.24
N GLN A 129 -6.58 -4.80 -20.75
CA GLN A 129 -6.64 -5.14 -22.17
C GLN A 129 -6.97 -3.93 -23.05
N ILE A 130 -7.87 -3.06 -22.59
CA ILE A 130 -8.26 -1.83 -23.31
C ILE A 130 -7.07 -0.87 -23.38
N LEU A 131 -6.40 -0.63 -22.25
CA LEU A 131 -5.26 0.29 -22.17
C LEU A 131 -4.05 -0.22 -22.96
N GLU A 132 -3.72 -1.51 -22.86
CA GLU A 132 -2.64 -2.14 -23.64
C GLU A 132 -2.93 -2.11 -25.15
N SER A 133 -4.20 -2.18 -25.55
CA SER A 133 -4.62 -2.02 -26.94
C SER A 133 -4.54 -0.56 -27.43
N GLY A 134 -4.14 0.40 -26.58
CA GLY A 134 -4.15 1.83 -26.89
C GLY A 134 -5.55 2.42 -27.08
N ARG A 135 -6.59 1.72 -26.60
CA ARG A 135 -7.98 2.16 -26.69
C ARG A 135 -8.34 3.06 -25.49
N HIS A 136 -9.36 3.89 -25.67
CA HIS A 136 -9.90 4.69 -24.59
C HIS A 136 -10.82 3.83 -23.72
N LEU A 137 -10.76 4.03 -22.40
CA LEU A 137 -11.66 3.37 -21.47
C LEU A 137 -13.10 3.82 -21.72
N PRO A 138 -14.09 2.91 -21.54
CA PRO A 138 -15.48 3.26 -21.66
C PRO A 138 -15.84 4.33 -20.63
N THR A 139 -16.74 5.25 -21.02
CA THR A 139 -17.27 6.25 -20.10
C THR A 139 -18.16 5.56 -19.07
N PRO A 140 -17.84 5.62 -17.77
CA PRO A 140 -18.62 4.94 -16.73
C PRO A 140 -20.04 5.49 -16.62
N SER A 141 -21.02 4.66 -16.27
CA SER A 141 -22.43 5.08 -16.20
C SER A 141 -22.73 6.04 -15.04
N CYS A 142 -21.94 5.97 -13.97
CA CYS A 142 -22.10 6.80 -12.79
C CYS A 142 -20.76 7.20 -12.16
N GLN A 143 -20.78 8.17 -11.24
CA GLN A 143 -19.56 8.63 -10.57
C GLN A 143 -18.89 7.53 -9.74
N SER A 144 -19.65 6.61 -9.15
CA SER A 144 -19.07 5.48 -8.39
C SER A 144 -18.25 4.55 -9.30
N ALA A 145 -18.77 4.25 -10.49
CA ALA A 145 -18.06 3.45 -11.48
C ALA A 145 -16.83 4.18 -12.03
N LEU A 146 -16.87 5.51 -12.17
CA LEU A 146 -15.69 6.31 -12.51
C LEU A 146 -14.62 6.29 -11.42
N ALA A 147 -15.04 6.42 -10.16
CA ALA A 147 -14.13 6.27 -9.02
C ALA A 147 -13.47 4.89 -9.01
N ALA A 148 -14.25 3.83 -9.16
CA ALA A 148 -13.73 2.46 -9.23
C ALA A 148 -12.80 2.26 -10.42
N GLN A 149 -13.16 2.74 -11.61
CA GLN A 149 -12.31 2.68 -12.81
C GLN A 149 -10.95 3.37 -12.57
N ASN A 150 -10.92 4.54 -11.92
CA ASN A 150 -9.67 5.22 -11.59
C ASN A 150 -8.77 4.40 -10.65
N VAL A 151 -9.36 3.73 -9.65
CA VAL A 151 -8.62 2.87 -8.72
C VAL A 151 -8.10 1.62 -9.43
N ILE A 152 -8.91 0.99 -10.29
CA ILE A 152 -8.48 -0.16 -11.10
C ILE A 152 -7.30 0.23 -11.98
N VAL A 153 -7.36 1.38 -12.66
CA VAL A 153 -6.26 1.89 -13.49
C VAL A 153 -4.99 2.04 -12.65
N TRP A 154 -5.08 2.62 -11.46
CA TRP A 154 -3.93 2.72 -10.55
C TRP A 154 -3.39 1.34 -10.15
N LEU A 155 -4.28 0.39 -9.81
CA LEU A 155 -3.90 -0.95 -9.39
C LEU A 155 -3.20 -1.75 -10.49
N THR A 156 -3.69 -1.71 -11.72
CA THR A 156 -3.28 -2.67 -12.74
C THR A 156 -2.38 -2.09 -13.82
N TYR A 157 -2.45 -0.78 -14.08
CA TYR A 157 -1.76 -0.19 -15.23
C TYR A 157 -0.53 0.63 -14.82
N SER A 158 0.65 0.17 -15.24
CA SER A 158 1.87 0.95 -15.18
C SER A 158 1.88 2.00 -16.28
N ARG A 159 1.89 3.28 -15.90
CA ARG A 159 2.06 4.34 -16.91
C ARG A 159 3.48 4.24 -17.50
N PRO A 160 3.63 4.28 -18.84
CA PRO A 160 4.95 4.33 -19.46
C PRO A 160 5.72 5.55 -18.96
N THR A 161 6.88 5.34 -18.34
CA THR A 161 7.82 6.40 -18.01
C THR A 161 8.43 6.94 -19.31
N GLN A 162 8.53 8.26 -19.43
CA GLN A 162 9.19 8.88 -20.57
C GLN A 162 10.66 8.39 -20.65
N PRO A 163 11.25 8.17 -21.83
CA PRO A 163 12.57 7.55 -21.99
C PRO A 163 13.78 8.31 -21.40
N THR A 164 13.56 9.50 -20.83
CA THR A 164 14.63 10.44 -20.49
C THR A 164 15.11 10.36 -19.04
N ASP A 165 14.53 9.50 -18.20
CA ASP A 165 14.89 9.44 -16.78
C ASP A 165 15.42 8.04 -16.36
N PRO A 166 16.75 7.81 -16.44
CA PRO A 166 17.37 6.54 -16.08
C PRO A 166 17.27 6.19 -14.58
N SER A 167 16.77 7.11 -13.74
CA SER A 167 16.51 6.85 -12.32
C SER A 167 15.16 6.15 -12.05
N ASN A 168 14.31 6.01 -13.07
CA ASN A 168 12.92 5.55 -12.96
C ASN A 168 12.69 4.13 -13.51
N MET A 169 13.68 3.24 -13.34
CA MET A 169 13.72 1.87 -13.91
C MET A 169 12.68 0.88 -13.35
N ASN A 170 11.76 1.29 -12.46
CA ASN A 170 10.79 0.42 -11.79
C ASN A 170 9.35 0.99 -11.81
N SER A 171 8.82 1.37 -12.98
CA SER A 171 7.39 1.76 -13.09
C SER A 171 6.49 0.52 -12.99
N CYS A 172 6.33 0.00 -11.78
CA CYS A 172 5.36 -1.04 -11.45
C CYS A 172 4.01 -0.42 -11.07
N CYS A 173 2.92 -1.12 -11.39
CA CYS A 173 1.56 -0.66 -11.11
C CYS A 173 1.31 -0.58 -9.59
N GLY A 174 0.25 0.12 -9.18
CA GLY A 174 -0.11 0.29 -7.78
C GLY A 174 -0.32 -1.04 -7.04
N GLY A 175 -0.91 -2.03 -7.70
CA GLY A 175 -1.13 -3.37 -7.13
C GLY A 175 0.18 -4.08 -6.78
N GLN A 176 1.16 -4.06 -7.68
CA GLN A 176 2.49 -4.61 -7.40
C GLN A 176 3.15 -3.90 -6.22
N ARG A 177 3.09 -2.57 -6.16
CA ARG A 177 3.69 -1.78 -5.08
C ARG A 177 3.02 -2.06 -3.74
N LEU A 178 1.69 -2.20 -3.73
CA LEU A 178 0.92 -2.52 -2.54
C LEU A 178 1.27 -3.93 -2.03
N VAL A 179 1.27 -4.96 -2.89
CA VAL A 179 1.65 -6.33 -2.49
C VAL A 179 3.08 -6.37 -1.94
N SER A 180 4.04 -5.69 -2.60
CA SER A 180 5.41 -5.60 -2.11
C SER A 180 5.50 -4.94 -0.73
N ALA A 181 4.77 -3.84 -0.50
CA ALA A 181 4.78 -3.16 0.79
C ALA A 181 4.14 -4.01 1.91
N LEU A 182 3.06 -4.74 1.62
CA LEU A 182 2.42 -5.64 2.59
C LEU A 182 3.39 -6.75 3.03
N LEU A 183 4.06 -7.39 2.08
CA LEU A 183 5.04 -8.43 2.37
C LEU A 183 6.25 -7.86 3.12
N GLN A 184 6.75 -6.71 2.70
CA GLN A 184 7.85 -6.03 3.38
C GLN A 184 7.50 -5.70 4.84
N ALA A 185 6.30 -5.15 5.10
CA ALA A 185 5.84 -4.87 6.45
C ALA A 185 5.79 -6.14 7.31
N CYS A 186 5.21 -7.23 6.79
CA CYS A 186 5.14 -8.51 7.50
C CYS A 186 6.52 -9.11 7.82
N CYS A 187 7.52 -8.90 6.95
CA CYS A 187 8.87 -9.46 7.14
C CYS A 187 9.81 -8.59 7.99
N LEU A 188 9.55 -7.29 8.14
CA LEU A 188 10.45 -6.34 8.80
C LEU A 188 10.07 -6.00 10.25
N GLY A 189 9.18 -6.77 10.88
CA GLY A 189 8.87 -6.64 12.31
C GLY A 189 7.52 -6.01 12.63
N LEU A 190 6.54 -6.16 11.75
CA LEU A 190 5.13 -5.93 12.11
C LEU A 190 4.73 -6.83 13.30
N MET A 191 3.99 -6.29 14.26
CA MET A 191 3.45 -7.07 15.39
C MET A 191 2.44 -8.13 14.88
N ASP A 192 2.49 -9.35 15.42
CA ASP A 192 1.64 -10.49 14.99
C ASP A 192 0.14 -10.15 14.94
N GLU A 193 -0.35 -9.33 15.88
CA GLU A 193 -1.76 -8.88 15.95
C GLU A 193 -2.23 -8.09 14.72
N ARG A 194 -1.29 -7.61 13.89
CA ARG A 194 -1.54 -6.77 12.72
C ARG A 194 -1.56 -7.55 11.41
N PHE A 195 -1.11 -8.81 11.43
CA PHE A 195 -1.12 -9.70 10.28
C PHE A 195 -2.52 -9.88 9.69
N PRO A 196 -3.61 -9.98 10.47
CA PRO A 196 -4.95 -10.09 9.92
C PRO A 196 -5.32 -8.94 8.98
N GLU A 197 -4.97 -7.69 9.32
CA GLU A 197 -5.29 -6.53 8.46
C GLU A 197 -4.51 -6.56 7.13
N MET A 198 -3.26 -7.04 7.14
CA MET A 198 -2.48 -7.21 5.91
C MET A 198 -3.02 -8.36 5.07
N ALA A 199 -3.43 -9.45 5.72
CA ALA A 199 -4.06 -10.60 5.08
C ALA A 199 -5.41 -10.22 4.44
N ASP A 200 -6.21 -9.38 5.08
CA ASP A 200 -7.48 -8.87 4.54
C ASP A 200 -7.26 -8.09 3.24
N ILE A 201 -6.25 -7.21 3.19
CA ILE A 201 -5.91 -6.47 1.96
C ILE A 201 -5.50 -7.44 0.84
N LEU A 202 -4.62 -8.42 1.14
CA LEU A 202 -4.21 -9.43 0.17
C LEU A 202 -5.41 -10.26 -0.33
N TYR A 203 -6.31 -10.63 0.58
CA TYR A 203 -7.52 -11.38 0.25
C TYR A 203 -8.44 -10.59 -0.69
N HIS A 204 -8.74 -9.33 -0.34
CA HIS A 204 -9.59 -8.48 -1.17
C HIS A 204 -8.97 -8.20 -2.55
N LEU A 205 -7.64 -8.01 -2.62
CA LEU A 205 -6.94 -7.93 -3.90
C LEU A 205 -7.06 -9.23 -4.69
N LYS A 206 -6.83 -10.40 -4.07
CA LYS A 206 -6.94 -11.71 -4.71
C LYS A 206 -8.34 -11.97 -5.28
N VAL A 207 -9.38 -11.54 -4.56
CA VAL A 207 -10.77 -11.71 -4.99
C VAL A 207 -11.10 -10.82 -6.19
N MET A 208 -10.61 -9.58 -6.20
CA MET A 208 -10.92 -8.60 -7.25
C MET A 208 -10.05 -8.76 -8.51
N ILE A 209 -8.78 -9.12 -8.35
CA ILE A 209 -7.80 -9.25 -9.43
C ILE A 209 -7.75 -10.69 -9.92
N ASN A 210 -7.51 -10.90 -11.22
CA ASN A 210 -7.41 -12.27 -11.72
C ASN A 210 -6.21 -13.01 -11.09
N GLN A 211 -6.34 -14.32 -10.99
CA GLN A 211 -5.37 -15.19 -10.33
C GLN A 211 -3.95 -15.03 -10.89
N GLU A 212 -3.80 -14.89 -12.20
CA GLU A 212 -2.50 -14.79 -12.87
C GLU A 212 -1.76 -13.48 -12.52
N MET A 213 -2.44 -12.34 -12.60
CA MET A 213 -1.82 -11.04 -12.30
C MET A 213 -1.45 -10.92 -10.82
N PHE A 214 -2.35 -11.35 -9.93
CA PHE A 214 -2.08 -11.34 -8.50
C PHE A 214 -0.92 -12.28 -8.13
N LEU A 215 -0.87 -13.49 -8.71
CA LEU A 215 0.25 -14.41 -8.51
C LEU A 215 1.57 -13.82 -9.00
N ASN A 216 1.56 -13.11 -10.14
CA ASN A 216 2.76 -12.43 -10.64
C ASN A 216 3.22 -11.34 -9.67
N TRP A 217 2.29 -10.56 -9.10
CA TRP A 217 2.64 -9.58 -8.08
C TRP A 217 3.26 -10.20 -6.83
N LEU A 218 2.67 -11.30 -6.35
CA LEU A 218 3.17 -12.04 -5.21
C LEU A 218 4.58 -12.60 -5.46
N LYS A 219 4.81 -13.21 -6.63
CA LYS A 219 6.13 -13.74 -7.03
C LYS A 219 7.19 -12.64 -7.07
N ASN A 220 6.87 -11.52 -7.70
CA ASN A 220 7.79 -10.39 -7.78
C ASN A 220 8.06 -9.77 -6.40
N ALA A 221 7.04 -9.67 -5.54
CA ALA A 221 7.20 -9.16 -4.19
C ALA A 221 8.12 -10.06 -3.35
N VAL A 222 7.89 -11.38 -3.38
CA VAL A 222 8.73 -12.35 -2.66
C VAL A 222 10.17 -12.36 -3.19
N ALA A 223 10.36 -12.27 -4.51
CA ALA A 223 11.69 -12.21 -5.12
C ALA A 223 12.50 -10.97 -4.69
N ASN A 224 11.82 -9.88 -4.30
CA ASN A 224 12.44 -8.64 -3.83
C ASN A 224 12.65 -8.60 -2.31
N LEU A 225 12.14 -9.58 -1.56
CA LEU A 225 12.50 -9.73 -0.15
C LEU A 225 13.97 -10.18 -0.07
N SER A 226 14.73 -9.66 0.89
CA SER A 226 16.08 -10.17 1.16
C SER A 226 15.95 -11.63 1.62
N THR A 227 16.36 -12.56 0.76
CA THR A 227 16.35 -14.01 1.05
C THR A 227 17.71 -14.52 1.53
N MET A 228 18.73 -13.66 1.51
CA MET A 228 20.08 -13.95 1.99
C MET A 228 20.51 -12.93 3.04
N ARG A 229 20.90 -13.43 4.21
CA ARG A 229 21.57 -12.63 5.23
C ARG A 229 23.03 -12.37 4.82
N THR A 230 23.63 -11.30 5.32
CA THR A 230 25.02 -10.88 5.02
C THR A 230 26.10 -11.92 5.37
N ASP A 231 25.76 -12.92 6.16
CA ASP A 231 26.63 -14.04 6.54
C ASP A 231 26.42 -15.31 5.68
N GLY A 232 25.58 -15.24 4.64
CA GLY A 232 25.31 -16.35 3.72
C GLY A 232 24.23 -17.32 4.20
N LEU A 233 23.55 -17.05 5.32
CA LEU A 233 22.42 -17.88 5.76
C LEU A 233 21.18 -17.63 4.89
N VAL A 234 20.55 -18.72 4.45
CA VAL A 234 19.27 -18.70 3.73
C VAL A 234 18.16 -18.32 4.72
N GLN A 235 17.50 -17.17 4.51
CA GLN A 235 16.38 -16.74 5.35
C GLN A 235 15.08 -17.49 5.03
N ALA A 236 14.87 -17.86 3.77
CA ALA A 236 13.75 -18.68 3.34
C ALA A 236 14.16 -19.57 2.16
N THR A 237 13.83 -20.86 2.25
CA THR A 237 14.07 -21.83 1.17
C THR A 237 13.07 -21.66 0.03
N GLN A 238 13.42 -22.16 -1.15
CA GLN A 238 12.52 -22.14 -2.30
C GLN A 238 11.22 -22.92 -2.04
N ASP A 239 11.29 -24.00 -1.27
CA ASP A 239 10.12 -24.79 -0.87
C ASP A 239 9.20 -23.97 0.04
N GLN A 240 9.74 -23.30 1.06
CA GLN A 240 8.95 -22.40 1.93
C GLN A 240 8.30 -21.25 1.16
N ILE A 241 9.01 -20.68 0.18
CA ILE A 241 8.47 -19.64 -0.70
C ILE A 241 7.31 -20.18 -1.54
N THR A 242 7.44 -21.40 -2.05
CA THR A 242 6.43 -22.04 -2.90
C THR A 242 5.20 -22.40 -2.07
N ASP A 243 5.39 -23.00 -0.90
CA ASP A 243 4.32 -23.30 0.06
C ASP A 243 3.56 -22.04 0.48
N PHE A 244 4.29 -20.95 0.76
CA PHE A 244 3.68 -19.66 1.08
C PHE A 244 2.81 -19.13 -0.08
N GLN A 245 3.33 -19.15 -1.31
CA GLN A 245 2.58 -18.74 -2.49
C GLN A 245 1.31 -19.58 -2.64
N ASP A 246 1.41 -20.91 -2.50
CA ASP A 246 0.26 -21.80 -2.61
C ASP A 246 -0.78 -21.56 -1.51
N VAL A 247 -0.36 -21.26 -0.27
CA VAL A 247 -1.28 -20.93 0.83
C VAL A 247 -2.03 -19.63 0.57
N VAL A 248 -1.35 -18.58 0.09
CA VAL A 248 -1.98 -17.30 -0.22
C VAL A 248 -2.94 -17.41 -1.42
N MET A 249 -2.61 -18.26 -2.40
CA MET A 249 -3.40 -18.45 -3.61
C MET A 249 -4.63 -19.36 -3.43
N LYS A 250 -4.64 -20.25 -2.43
CA LYS A 250 -5.83 -21.02 -2.03
C LYS A 250 -6.96 -20.11 -1.58
#